data_AF-A0A2K8L1D4-F1
#
_entry.id   AF-A0A2K8L1D4-F1
#
_cell.length_a   1.000
_cell.length_b   1.000
_cell.length_c   1.000
_cell.angle_alpha   90.00
_cell.angle_beta   90.00
_cell.angle_gamma   90.00
#
_symmetry.space_group_name_H-M   'P 1'
#
loop_
_entity.id
_entity.type
_entity.pdbx_description
1 polymer ?
#
loop_
_entity_poly.entity_id
_entity_poly.type
_entity_poly.pdbx_seq_one_letter_code
_entity_poly.pdbx_strand_id
1 'polypeptide(L)' 'MFIRVEKKTLEEKIISSEEMVRVLESDLKPDEVDEALTDMVLGTYEHRTATAIYKYRA' A
#
# COMPACT_ATOMS: atom_id res chain seq x y z
N MET A 1 6.07 4.15 7.95
CA MET A 1 6.16 2.70 7.70
C MET A 1 4.94 2.20 6.96
N PHE A 2 5.11 1.33 5.95
CA PHE A 2 3.98 0.74 5.22
C PHE A 2 3.36 -0.41 6.02
N ILE A 3 2.04 -0.46 6.03
CA ILE A 3 1.24 -1.45 6.76
C ILE A 3 0.27 -2.10 5.79
N ARG A 4 0.26 -3.43 5.79
CA ARG A 4 -0.79 -4.26 5.19
C ARG A 4 -1.79 -4.63 6.27
N VAL A 5 -3.07 -4.39 6.03
CA VAL A 5 -4.18 -4.76 6.91
C VAL A 5 -5.03 -5.81 6.18
N GLU A 6 -5.02 -7.05 6.67
CA GLU A 6 -5.84 -8.13 6.10
C GLU A 6 -7.31 -7.86 6.38
N LYS A 7 -8.17 -7.85 5.35
CA LYS A 7 -9.60 -7.51 5.53
C LYS A 7 -10.37 -8.57 6.33
N LYS A 8 -9.94 -9.83 6.30
CA LYS A 8 -10.64 -10.93 6.97
C LYS A 8 -10.31 -11.02 8.46
N THR A 9 -9.04 -10.88 8.82
CA THR A 9 -8.57 -11.05 10.21
C THR A 9 -8.35 -9.72 10.92
N LEU A 10 -8.31 -8.61 10.17
CA LEU A 10 -7.92 -7.28 10.65
C LEU A 10 -6.49 -7.24 11.19
N GLU A 11 -5.66 -8.23 10.86
CA GLU A 11 -4.26 -8.25 11.26
C GLU A 11 -3.46 -7.22 10.48
N GLU A 12 -2.73 -6.39 11.23
CA GLU A 12 -1.78 -5.42 10.68
C GLU A 12 -0.38 -6.04 10.62
N LYS A 13 0.26 -5.97 9.45
CA LYS A 13 1.64 -6.39 9.23
C LYS A 13 2.44 -5.25 8.61
N ILE A 14 3.60 -4.96 9.19
CA ILE A 14 4.56 -4.03 8.59
C ILE A 14 5.19 -4.72 7.38
N ILE A 15 5.20 -4.02 6.24
CA ILE A 15 5.82 -4.48 5.00
C ILE A 15 6.92 -3.53 4.57
N SER A 16 7.88 -4.02 3.78
CA SER A 16 8.93 -3.17 3.23
C SER A 16 8.40 -2.28 2.11
N SER A 17 9.15 -1.23 1.77
CA SER A 17 8.85 -0.39 0.60
C SER A 17 8.88 -1.20 -0.70
N GLU A 18 9.79 -2.18 -0.83
CA GLU A 18 9.88 -3.05 -2.01
C GLU A 18 8.64 -3.96 -2.15
N GLU A 19 8.12 -4.49 -1.03
CA GLU A 19 6.87 -5.24 -1.04
C GLU A 19 5.68 -4.35 -1.44
N MET A 20 5.64 -3.11 -0.96
CA MET A 20 4.59 -2.16 -1.32
C MET A 20 4.62 -1.81 -2.82
N VAL A 21 5.80 -1.57 -3.39
CA VAL A 21 5.98 -1.30 -4.83
C VAL A 21 5.39 -2.45 -5.66
N ARG A 22 5.72 -3.70 -5.34
CA ARG A 22 5.20 -4.87 -6.08
C ARG A 22 3.67 -5.00 -6.03
N VAL A 23 3.06 -4.59 -4.91
CA VAL A 23 1.60 -4.56 -4.78
C VAL A 23 1.02 -3.52 -5.73
N LEU A 24 1.59 -2.31 -5.75
CA LEU A 24 1.13 -1.23 -6.63
C LEU A 24 1.35 -1.57 -8.11
N GLU A 25 2.50 -2.11 -8.48
CA GLU A 25 2.81 -2.54 -9.86
C GLU A 25 1.87 -3.63 -10.39
N SER A 26 1.17 -4.35 -9.51
CA SER A 26 0.18 -5.35 -9.92
C SER A 26 -1.14 -4.72 -10.39
N ASP A 27 -1.47 -3.53 -9.89
CA ASP A 27 -2.77 -2.87 -10.10
C ASP A 27 -2.65 -1.53 -10.85
N LEU A 28 -1.48 -0.90 -10.86
CA LEU A 28 -1.18 0.41 -11.43
C LEU A 28 -0.14 0.31 -12.53
N LYS A 29 -0.11 1.32 -13.42
CA LYS A 29 0.98 1.43 -14.38
C LYS A 29 2.26 1.90 -13.70
N PRO A 30 3.46 1.58 -14.25
CA PRO A 30 4.73 1.97 -13.66
C PRO A 30 4.86 3.48 -13.38
N ASP A 31 4.27 4.34 -14.21
CA ASP A 31 4.25 5.80 -14.04
C ASP A 31 3.35 6.29 -12.90
N GLU A 32 2.34 5.50 -12.50
CA GLU A 32 1.40 5.83 -11.43
C GLU A 32 1.87 5.34 -10.05
N VAL A 33 2.83 4.39 -10.02
CA VAL A 33 3.34 3.80 -8.76
C VAL A 33 4.04 4.84 -7.89
N ASP A 34 4.89 5.68 -8.49
CA ASP A 34 5.64 6.71 -7.77
C ASP A 34 4.72 7.80 -7.17
N GLU A 35 3.69 8.19 -7.91
CA GLU A 35 2.66 9.12 -7.44
C GLU A 35 1.86 8.51 -6.29
N ALA A 36 1.41 7.26 -6.45
CA ALA A 36 0.68 6.54 -5.42
C ALA A 36 1.51 6.40 -4.13
N LEU A 37 2.80 6.04 -4.21
CA LEU A 37 3.68 5.97 -3.05
C LEU A 37 3.82 7.32 -2.34
N THR A 38 3.95 8.40 -3.10
CA THR A 38 4.02 9.77 -2.56
C THR A 38 2.74 10.09 -1.80
N ASP A 39 1.57 9.86 -2.40
CA ASP A 39 0.27 10.11 -1.78
C ASP A 39 0.02 9.24 -0.55
N MET A 40 0.50 7.98 -0.54
CA MET A 40 0.43 7.13 0.65
C MET A 40 1.22 7.74 1.80
N VAL A 41 2.46 8.18 1.55
CA VAL A 41 3.30 8.79 2.58
C VAL A 41 2.71 10.11 3.09
N LEU A 42 2.06 10.88 2.23
CA LEU A 42 1.32 12.09 2.59
C LEU A 42 0.01 11.81 3.34
N GLY A 43 -0.45 10.55 3.36
CA GLY A 43 -1.70 10.14 4.01
C GLY A 43 -2.95 10.50 3.20
N THR A 44 -2.80 10.85 1.92
CA THR A 44 -3.89 11.20 1.01
C THR A 44 -4.43 10.00 0.24
N TYR A 45 -3.69 8.88 0.23
CA TYR A 45 -4.07 7.66 -0.47
C TYR A 45 -3.89 6.40 0.39
N GLU A 46 -4.86 5.49 0.26
CA GLU A 46 -4.77 4.11 0.74
C GLU A 46 -5.05 3.18 -0.43
N HIS A 47 -4.16 2.23 -0.66
CA HIS A 47 -4.34 1.24 -1.70
C HIS A 47 -5.18 0.07 -1.19
N ARG A 48 -6.20 -0.36 -1.95
CA ARG A 48 -7.16 -1.39 -1.51
C ARG A 48 -7.26 -2.49 -2.55
N THR A 49 -6.88 -3.69 -2.16
CA THR A 49 -7.06 -4.89 -2.98
C THR A 49 -8.27 -5.69 -2.49
N ALA A 50 -8.58 -6.81 -3.15
CA ALA A 50 -9.65 -7.70 -2.71
C ALA A 50 -9.43 -8.25 -1.28
N THR A 51 -8.17 -8.49 -0.89
CA THR A 51 -7.82 -9.19 0.35
C THR A 51 -7.30 -8.27 1.45
N ALA A 52 -6.72 -7.12 1.11
CA ALA A 52 -6.04 -6.26 2.06
C ALA A 52 -6.23 -4.75 1.77
N ILE A 53 -5.89 -3.94 2.77
CA ILE A 53 -5.74 -2.49 2.68
C ILE A 53 -4.29 -2.16 3.00
N TYR A 54 -3.68 -1.30 2.21
CA TYR A 54 -2.31 -0.86 2.36
C TYR A 54 -2.30 0.63 2.64
N LYS A 55 -1.59 1.04 3.68
CA LYS A 55 -1.49 2.44 4.13
C LYS A 55 -0.10 2.73 4.67
N TYR A 56 0.27 4.01 4.71
CA TYR A 56 1.49 4.45 5.40
C TYR A 56 1.13 5.01 6.78
N ARG A 57 1.91 4.63 7.80
CA ARG A 57 1.82 5.18 9.15
C ARG A 57 3.11 5.93 9.46
N ALA A 58 3.01 7.24 9.64
CA ALA A 58 4.11 8.08 10.10
C ALA A 58 4.49 7.75 11.55
#